data_AF-A0A5C8DS26-F1
#
_entry.id   AF-A0A5C8DS26-F1
#
_cell.length_a   1.000
_cell.length_b   1.000
_cell.length_c   1.000
_cell.angle_alpha   90.00
_cell.angle_beta   90.00
_cell.angle_gamma   90.00
#
_symmetry.space_group_name_H-M   'P 1'
#
loop_
_entity.id
_entity.type
_entity.pdbx_description
1 polymer ?
#
loop_
_entity_poly.entity_id
_entity_poly.type
_entity_poly.pdbx_seq_one_letter_code
_entity_poly.pdbx_strand_id
1 'polypeptide(L)' 'MKLDRVNYGLSGFWSRRITDEHRLVYTIKEKRLHIIQCRFHDH' A
#
# COMPACT_ATOMS: atom_id res chain seq x y z
N MET A 1 11.82 -6.22 -15.73
CA MET A 1 11.02 -7.41 -15.38
C MET A 1 11.46 -7.92 -14.00
N LYS A 2 10.62 -7.71 -12.99
CA LYS A 2 10.43 -8.64 -11.86
C LYS A 2 9.05 -8.33 -11.27
N LEU A 3 8.11 -9.24 -11.50
CA LEU A 3 6.70 -9.10 -11.10
C LEU A 3 6.46 -10.03 -9.92
N ASP A 4 6.89 -9.61 -8.73
CA ASP A 4 6.62 -10.38 -7.51
C ASP A 4 5.22 -10.00 -7.02
N ARG A 5 4.22 -10.71 -7.58
CA ARG A 5 2.83 -10.69 -7.12
C ARG A 5 2.74 -11.32 -5.72
N VAL A 6 2.40 -10.52 -4.72
CA VAL A 6 1.98 -11.03 -3.40
C VAL A 6 0.46 -11.28 -3.44
N ASN A 7 0.07 -12.53 -3.67
CA ASN A 7 -1.12 -13.13 -3.06
C ASN A 7 -0.61 -13.78 -1.75
N TYR A 8 -1.21 -13.66 -0.57
CA TYR A 8 -2.58 -13.98 -0.20
C TYR A 8 -2.96 -13.16 1.05
N GLY A 9 -4.08 -12.42 1.02
CA GLY A 9 -4.69 -11.81 2.21
C GLY A 9 -5.31 -10.42 2.04
N LEU A 10 -4.90 -9.65 1.02
CA LEU A 10 -5.37 -8.28 0.76
C LEU A 10 -5.64 -8.06 -0.74
N SER A 11 -6.40 -8.97 -1.37
CA SER A 11 -6.76 -8.83 -2.79
C SER A 11 -7.53 -7.51 -2.99
N GLY A 12 -6.87 -6.52 -3.60
CA GLY A 12 -7.43 -5.18 -3.85
C GLY A 12 -6.72 -4.01 -3.18
N PHE A 13 -5.72 -4.23 -2.33
CA PHE A 13 -4.91 -3.16 -1.75
C PHE A 13 -3.51 -3.09 -2.37
N TRP A 14 -3.00 -1.87 -2.52
CA TRP A 14 -1.69 -1.54 -3.05
C TRP A 14 -0.84 -0.95 -1.94
N SER A 15 0.45 -1.27 -1.96
CA SER A 15 1.45 -0.67 -1.06
C SER A 15 2.52 0.04 -1.88
N ARG A 16 2.79 1.30 -1.55
CA ARG A 16 3.87 2.10 -2.14
C ARG A 16 4.85 2.50 -1.06
N ARG A 17 6.15 2.31 -1.31
CA ARG A 17 7.21 2.86 -0.47
C ARG A 17 7.27 4.38 -0.66
N ILE A 18 7.18 5.13 0.44
CA ILE A 18 7.44 6.59 0.44
C ILE A 18 8.90 6.82 0.81
N THR A 19 9.36 6.15 1.86
CA THR A 19 10.78 6.02 2.26
C THR A 19 11.08 4.54 2.52
N ASP A 20 12.29 4.21 2.94
CA ASP A 20 12.65 2.84 3.31
C ASP A 20 11.77 2.29 4.45
N GLU A 21 11.40 3.16 5.37
CA GLU A 21 10.56 2.87 6.55
C GLU A 21 9.07 3.07 6.27
N HIS A 22 8.69 4.03 5.42
CA HIS A 22 7.30 4.39 5.22
C HIS A 22 6.61 3.60 4.10
N ARG A 23 5.41 3.12 4.38
CA ARG A 23 4.52 2.48 3.41
C ARG A 23 3.17 3.20 3.41
N LEU A 24 2.74 3.61 2.22
CA LEU A 24 1.37 4.00 1.97
C LEU A 24 0.59 2.77 1.52
N VAL A 25 -0.43 2.39 2.28
CA VAL A 25 -1.36 1.32 1.90
C VAL A 25 -2.66 1.95 1.45
N TYR A 26 -3.07 1.71 0.21
CA TYR A 26 -4.23 2.33 -0.41
C TYR A 26 -5.00 1.38 -1.33
N THR A 27 -6.23 1.73 -1.68
CA THR A 27 -6.99 1.09 -2.77
C THR A 27 -7.75 2.15 -3.57
N ILE A 28 -8.07 1.86 -4.83
CA ILE A 28 -8.92 2.70 -5.65
C ILE A 28 -10.22 1.93 -5.93
N LYS A 29 -11.35 2.48 -5.51
CA LYS A 29 -12.69 1.93 -5.74
C LYS A 29 -13.63 3.06 -6.14
N GLU A 30 -14.50 2.83 -7.12
CA GLU A 30 -15.54 3.81 -7.51
C GLU A 30 -15.00 5.22 -7.78
N LYS A 31 -13.84 5.33 -8.43
CA LYS A 31 -13.12 6.60 -8.68
C LYS A 31 -12.70 7.36 -7.41
N ARG A 32 -12.67 6.69 -6.25
CA ARG A 32 -12.18 7.23 -4.98
C ARG A 32 -10.89 6.53 -4.56
N LEU A 33 -9.97 7.30 -3.98
CA LEU A 33 -8.76 6.81 -3.35
C LEU A 33 -9.02 6.60 -1.86
N HIS A 34 -8.87 5.37 -1.39
CA HIS A 34 -9.01 5.04 0.02
C HIS A 34 -7.61 4.80 0.59
N ILE A 35 -7.26 5.54 1.64
CA ILE A 35 -5.98 5.39 2.34
C ILE A 35 -6.24 4.61 3.63
N ILE A 36 -5.60 3.46 3.78
CA ILE A 36 -5.81 2.52 4.89
C ILE A 36 -4.73 2.74 5.95
N GLN A 37 -3.51 3.01 5.49
CA GLN A 37 -2.39 3.28 6.37
C GLN A 37 -1.45 4.30 5.73
N CYS A 38 -1.13 5.33 6.50
CA CYS A 38 -0.05 6.25 6.24
C CYS A 38 0.60 6.50 7.61
N ARG A 39 1.52 5.62 8.00
CA ARG A 39 2.18 5.73 9.31
C ARG A 39 3.64 6.12 9.16
N PHE A 40 3.99 7.00 10.07
CA PHE A 40 5.31 7.40 10.50
C PHE A 40 5.67 6.54 11.72
N HIS A 41 6.91 6.07 11.80
CA HIS A 41 7.48 5.57 13.06
C HIS A 41 8.65 6.50 13.37
N ASP A 42 8.40 7.58 14.11
CA ASP A 42 9.46 8.19 14.92
C ASP A 42 9.25 7.70 16.34
N HIS A 43 10.24 6.96 16.81
CA HIS A 43 10.46 6.46 18.17
C HIS A 43 9.34 5.63 18.84
#